data_AF-A0A7J5AIR4-F1
#
_entry.id   AF-A0A7J5AIR4-F1
#
_cell.length_a   1.000
_cell.length_b   1.000
_cell.length_c   1.000
_cell.angle_alpha   90.00
_cell.angle_beta   90.00
_cell.angle_gamma   90.00
#
_symmetry.space_group_name_H-M   'P 1'
#
loop_
_entity.id
_entity.type
_entity.pdbx_description
1 polymer ?
#
loop_
_entity_poly.entity_id
_entity_poly.type
_entity_poly.pdbx_seq_one_letter_code
_entity_poly.pdbx_strand_id
1 'polypeptide(L)'
;MGIAWRDSPEELVVLLRRHGLTPDQVDNVEAAWKAFREFLTRPVDGLEPGPDSDADGFIVQWGRYSWHDQLPSLSFTRQLAVDVREAWTETDWYQPEYWQVSLDLVFPDAPVLADLDRLNVQNTGFDFSPPGPERDRAIGEAAWEVQHYPTLQALWASTPLRSAVTLCRAD
;
A
#
# COMPACT_ATOMS: atom_id res chain seq x y z
N MET A 1 -5.83 -10.96 -18.91
CA MET A 1 -5.46 -11.92 -17.85
C MET A 1 -4.74 -11.11 -16.81
N GLY A 2 -5.31 -11.02 -15.63
CA GLY A 2 -4.71 -10.32 -14.50
C GLY A 2 -3.71 -11.19 -13.77
N ILE A 3 -3.12 -10.61 -12.73
CA ILE A 3 -2.30 -11.32 -11.77
C ILE A 3 -3.26 -12.03 -10.82
N ALA A 4 -3.05 -13.31 -10.50
CA ALA A 4 -3.82 -13.92 -9.42
C ALA A 4 -3.55 -13.14 -8.12
N TRP A 5 -4.58 -12.82 -7.33
CA TRP A 5 -4.39 -12.00 -6.12
C TRP A 5 -3.31 -12.55 -5.17
N ARG A 6 -3.12 -13.88 -5.10
CA ARG A 6 -2.09 -14.53 -4.30
C ARG A 6 -0.67 -14.24 -4.76
N ASP A 7 -0.48 -13.98 -6.06
CA ASP A 7 0.82 -13.70 -6.69
C ASP A 7 1.11 -12.19 -6.78
N SER A 8 0.23 -11.36 -6.22
CA SER A 8 0.36 -9.90 -6.24
C SER A 8 1.60 -9.38 -5.48
N PRO A 9 2.03 -9.96 -4.34
CA PRO A 9 3.30 -9.61 -3.70
C PRO A 9 4.51 -9.84 -4.61
N GLU A 10 4.54 -10.96 -5.32
CA GLU A 10 5.61 -11.31 -6.24
C GLU A 10 5.68 -10.33 -7.41
N GLU A 11 4.54 -9.88 -7.95
CA GLU A 11 4.53 -8.82 -8.95
C GLU A 11 5.13 -7.53 -8.40
N LEU A 12 4.73 -7.09 -7.20
CA LEU A 12 5.28 -5.88 -6.60
C LEU A 12 6.80 -5.99 -6.41
N VAL A 13 7.30 -7.16 -5.99
CA VAL A 13 8.74 -7.46 -5.92
C VAL A 13 9.43 -7.34 -7.29
N VAL A 14 8.81 -7.88 -8.35
CA VAL A 14 9.35 -7.77 -9.73
C VAL A 14 9.41 -6.31 -10.18
N LEU A 15 8.37 -5.53 -9.87
CA LEU A 15 8.31 -4.10 -10.21
C LEU A 15 9.36 -3.30 -9.42
N LEU A 16 9.52 -3.54 -8.12
CA LEU A 16 10.58 -2.89 -7.34
C LEU A 16 11.97 -3.14 -7.95
N ARG A 17 12.28 -4.38 -8.33
CA ARG A 17 13.54 -4.73 -9.00
C ARG A 17 13.69 -4.05 -10.35
N ARG A 18 12.61 -3.93 -11.13
CA ARG A 18 12.62 -3.20 -12.41
C ARG A 18 12.94 -1.71 -12.24
N HIS A 19 12.54 -1.12 -11.11
CA HIS A 19 12.89 0.26 -10.73
C HIS A 19 14.27 0.36 -10.02
N GLY A 20 15.06 -0.72 -10.02
CA GLY A 20 16.42 -0.74 -9.49
C GLY A 20 16.52 -0.93 -7.97
N LEU A 21 15.44 -1.36 -7.32
CA LEU A 21 15.37 -1.51 -5.87
C LEU A 21 15.56 -2.95 -5.42
N THR A 22 16.11 -3.09 -4.22
CA THR A 22 16.14 -4.35 -3.46
C THR A 22 14.90 -4.39 -2.55
N PRO A 23 13.94 -5.31 -2.71
CA PRO A 23 12.66 -5.28 -1.99
C PRO A 23 12.77 -5.29 -0.46
N ASP A 24 13.78 -5.96 0.09
CA ASP A 24 14.08 -6.04 1.53
C ASP A 24 14.95 -4.89 2.05
N GLN A 25 15.51 -4.08 1.14
CA GLN A 25 16.41 -2.97 1.42
C GLN A 25 16.17 -1.82 0.44
N VAL A 26 14.94 -1.30 0.40
CA VAL A 26 14.60 -0.13 -0.39
C VAL A 26 15.40 1.07 0.12
N ASP A 27 16.14 1.73 -0.75
CA ASP A 27 16.97 2.89 -0.43
C ASP A 27 16.43 4.22 -0.99
N ASN A 28 15.44 4.15 -1.88
CA ASN A 28 14.83 5.28 -2.57
C ASN A 28 13.30 5.17 -2.58
N VAL A 29 12.66 5.96 -1.71
CA VAL A 29 11.20 5.99 -1.54
C VAL A 29 10.48 6.46 -2.81
N GLU A 30 11.04 7.43 -3.53
CA GLU A 30 10.45 7.93 -4.78
C GLU A 30 10.43 6.86 -5.88
N ALA A 31 11.48 6.05 -5.99
CA ALA A 31 11.50 4.91 -6.91
C ALA A 31 10.51 3.82 -6.46
N ALA A 32 10.39 3.59 -5.15
CA ALA A 32 9.44 2.61 -4.60
C ALA A 32 7.99 3.04 -4.87
N TRP A 33 7.70 4.33 -4.74
CA TRP A 33 6.40 4.91 -5.09
C TRP A 33 6.08 4.75 -6.59
N LYS A 34 7.05 4.94 -7.49
CA LYS A 34 6.85 4.70 -8.93
C LYS A 34 6.54 3.23 -9.22
N ALA A 35 7.25 2.30 -8.59
CA ALA A 35 6.97 0.87 -8.71
C ALA A 35 5.57 0.52 -8.20
N PHE A 36 5.18 1.09 -7.06
CA PHE A 36 3.85 0.90 -6.49
C PHE A 36 2.73 1.49 -7.38
N ARG A 37 2.94 2.68 -7.96
CA ARG A 37 2.01 3.25 -8.94
C ARG A 37 1.84 2.36 -10.17
N GLU A 38 2.93 1.80 -10.70
CA GLU A 38 2.85 0.83 -11.79
C GLU A 38 2.06 -0.42 -11.35
N PHE A 39 2.28 -0.89 -10.12
CA PHE A 39 1.56 -2.01 -9.54
C PHE A 39 0.04 -1.76 -9.46
N LEU A 40 -0.39 -0.56 -9.06
CA LEU A 40 -1.82 -0.18 -9.01
C LEU A 40 -2.51 -0.22 -10.39
N THR A 41 -1.76 -0.16 -11.49
CA THR A 41 -2.31 -0.30 -12.85
C THR A 41 -2.49 -1.76 -13.29
N ARG A 42 -1.91 -2.71 -12.55
CA ARG A 42 -2.00 -4.13 -12.90
C ARG A 42 -3.38 -4.67 -12.54
N PRO A 43 -4.12 -5.28 -13.48
CA PRO A 43 -5.37 -5.96 -13.16
C PRO A 43 -5.08 -7.18 -12.27
N VAL A 44 -5.96 -7.40 -11.31
CA VAL A 44 -5.88 -8.53 -10.36
C VAL A 44 -7.11 -9.42 -10.56
N ASP A 45 -6.87 -10.71 -10.72
CA ASP A 45 -7.89 -11.75 -10.88
C ASP A 45 -8.28 -12.33 -9.50
N GLY A 46 -9.55 -12.74 -9.37
CA GLY A 46 -10.10 -13.33 -8.15
C GLY A 46 -10.69 -12.33 -7.16
N LEU A 47 -10.95 -11.10 -7.61
CA LEU A 47 -11.63 -10.07 -6.82
C LEU A 47 -13.15 -10.17 -6.93
N GLU A 48 -13.83 -9.65 -5.93
CA GLU A 48 -15.29 -9.57 -5.86
C GLU A 48 -15.86 -8.76 -7.03
N PRO A 49 -16.66 -9.38 -7.93
CA PRO A 49 -17.09 -8.75 -9.18
C PRO A 49 -18.22 -7.72 -9.03
N GLY A 50 -18.75 -7.51 -7.81
CA GLY A 50 -19.80 -6.55 -7.55
C GLY A 50 -19.40 -5.11 -7.92
N PRO A 51 -20.30 -4.28 -8.47
CA PRO A 51 -19.96 -2.90 -8.87
C PRO A 51 -19.68 -1.97 -7.69
N ASP A 52 -20.18 -2.29 -6.49
CA ASP A 52 -19.99 -1.52 -5.25
C ASP A 52 -19.07 -2.27 -4.25
N SER A 53 -18.22 -3.18 -4.74
CA SER A 53 -17.51 -4.13 -3.88
C SER A 53 -16.27 -3.58 -3.18
N ASP A 54 -15.88 -2.32 -3.46
CA ASP A 54 -14.60 -1.76 -3.03
C ASP A 54 -13.44 -2.76 -3.30
N ALA A 55 -13.52 -3.44 -4.46
CA ALA A 55 -12.73 -4.64 -4.72
C ALA A 55 -11.23 -4.41 -4.82
N ASP A 56 -10.83 -3.21 -5.24
CA ASP A 56 -9.44 -2.88 -5.53
C ASP A 56 -9.17 -1.44 -5.15
N GLY A 57 -8.60 -1.24 -3.96
CA GLY A 57 -8.28 0.09 -3.44
C GLY A 57 -6.83 0.23 -3.03
N PHE A 58 -6.44 1.44 -2.65
CA PHE A 58 -5.12 1.68 -2.09
C PHE A 58 -5.14 2.74 -1.00
N ILE A 59 -4.10 2.74 -0.19
CA ILE A 59 -3.86 3.70 0.88
C ILE A 59 -2.36 3.90 1.06
N VAL A 60 -1.96 5.12 1.42
CA VAL A 60 -0.62 5.41 1.94
C VAL A 60 -0.74 5.72 3.42
N GLN A 61 0.05 5.06 4.25
CA GLN A 61 -0.02 5.18 5.71
C GLN A 61 1.34 5.55 6.28
N TRP A 62 1.35 6.35 7.35
CA TRP A 62 2.57 6.72 8.05
C TRP A 62 2.34 6.81 9.55
N GLY A 63 3.39 6.53 10.31
CA GLY A 63 3.32 6.60 11.77
C GLY A 63 4.37 5.75 12.44
N ARG A 64 4.15 5.50 13.73
CA ARG A 64 4.94 4.58 14.55
C ARG A 64 4.02 3.46 15.02
N TYR A 65 4.34 2.24 14.61
CA TYR A 65 3.51 1.08 14.91
C TYR A 65 4.27 0.06 15.75
N SER A 66 3.55 -0.67 16.59
CA SER A 66 4.16 -1.67 17.51
C SER A 66 4.85 -2.81 16.77
N TRP A 67 4.33 -3.21 15.61
CA TRP A 67 4.92 -4.23 14.75
C TRP A 67 6.15 -3.74 13.96
N HIS A 68 6.45 -2.44 14.00
CA HIS A 68 7.67 -1.82 13.45
C HIS A 68 8.61 -1.31 14.56
N ASP A 69 8.59 -1.94 15.74
CA ASP A 69 9.44 -1.56 16.88
C ASP A 69 9.25 -0.10 17.35
N GLN A 70 8.08 0.50 17.07
CA GLN A 70 7.79 1.93 17.30
C GLN A 70 8.69 2.89 16.51
N LEU A 71 9.37 2.39 15.47
CA LEU A 71 10.13 3.21 14.56
C LEU A 71 9.21 3.94 13.57
N PRO A 72 9.65 5.11 13.03
CA PRO A 72 8.94 5.78 11.97
C PRO A 72 8.76 4.85 10.77
N SER A 73 7.57 4.83 10.19
CA SER A 73 7.23 3.96 9.08
C SER A 73 6.33 4.64 8.05
N LEU A 74 6.43 4.16 6.82
CA LEU A 74 5.59 4.53 5.68
C LEU A 74 5.24 3.26 4.93
N SER A 75 3.96 3.07 4.66
CA SER A 75 3.45 1.89 3.97
C SER A 75 2.67 2.30 2.73
N PHE A 76 2.92 1.60 1.63
CA PHE A 76 2.11 1.67 0.41
C PHE A 76 1.30 0.38 0.30
N THR A 77 -0.02 0.48 0.43
CA THR A 77 -0.90 -0.69 0.57
C THR A 77 -1.95 -0.70 -0.51
N ARG A 78 -2.11 -1.85 -1.18
CA ARG A 78 -3.24 -2.13 -2.08
C ARG A 78 -4.17 -3.12 -1.36
N GLN A 79 -5.43 -2.76 -1.21
CA GLN A 79 -6.47 -3.61 -0.63
C GLN A 79 -7.25 -4.30 -1.74
N LEU A 80 -7.52 -5.59 -1.52
CA LEU A 80 -8.16 -6.50 -2.44
C LEU A 80 -9.35 -7.15 -1.73
N ALA A 81 -10.58 -6.93 -2.22
CA ALA A 81 -11.74 -7.72 -1.78
C ALA A 81 -11.79 -8.99 -2.63
N VAL A 82 -11.42 -10.12 -2.05
CA VAL A 82 -11.29 -11.42 -2.72
C VAL A 82 -12.63 -12.14 -2.74
N ASP A 83 -13.03 -12.62 -3.93
CA ASP A 83 -14.23 -13.46 -4.07
C ASP A 83 -13.95 -14.84 -3.46
N VAL A 84 -14.70 -15.19 -2.42
CA VAL A 84 -14.60 -16.47 -1.71
C VAL A 84 -15.86 -17.32 -1.83
N ARG A 85 -16.77 -16.99 -2.75
CA ARG A 85 -18.07 -17.67 -2.89
C ARG A 85 -17.94 -19.18 -3.10
N GLU A 86 -16.91 -19.64 -3.80
CA GLU A 86 -16.69 -21.07 -4.01
C GLU A 86 -16.43 -21.85 -2.71
N ALA A 87 -15.81 -21.20 -1.72
CA ALA A 87 -15.53 -21.76 -0.40
C ALA A 87 -16.57 -21.34 0.65
N TRP A 88 -17.54 -20.52 0.27
CA TRP A 88 -18.52 -19.92 1.18
C TRP A 88 -19.61 -20.92 1.55
N THR A 89 -19.74 -21.20 2.85
CA THR A 89 -20.69 -22.21 3.35
C THR A 89 -21.98 -21.62 3.90
N GLU A 90 -22.04 -20.30 4.12
CA GLU A 90 -23.22 -19.64 4.67
C GLU A 90 -24.21 -19.27 3.57
N THR A 91 -25.50 -19.44 3.83
CA THR A 91 -26.56 -19.22 2.84
C THR A 91 -27.26 -17.87 2.94
N ASP A 92 -27.12 -17.20 4.09
CA ASP A 92 -27.98 -16.08 4.47
C ASP A 92 -27.34 -14.71 4.23
N TRP A 93 -26.02 -14.67 4.07
CA TRP A 93 -25.24 -13.48 3.77
C TRP A 93 -23.93 -13.87 3.10
N TYR A 94 -23.28 -12.91 2.46
CA TYR A 94 -21.98 -13.07 1.81
C TYR A 94 -21.12 -11.84 2.09
N GLN A 95 -19.84 -12.06 2.37
CA GLN A 95 -18.85 -11.00 2.47
C GLN A 95 -17.54 -11.48 1.82
N PRO A 96 -16.91 -10.65 0.97
CA PRO A 96 -15.59 -10.97 0.46
C PRO A 96 -14.55 -10.96 1.58
N GLU A 97 -13.43 -11.64 1.37
CA GLU A 97 -12.28 -11.50 2.26
C GLU A 97 -11.43 -10.31 1.84
N TYR A 98 -11.13 -9.42 2.78
CA TYR A 98 -10.21 -8.32 2.50
C TYR A 98 -8.78 -8.76 2.74
N TRP A 99 -7.94 -8.57 1.73
CA TRP A 99 -6.51 -8.85 1.75
C TRP A 99 -5.74 -7.59 1.40
N GLN A 100 -4.54 -7.43 1.95
CA GLN A 100 -3.68 -6.28 1.73
C GLN A 100 -2.31 -6.72 1.25
N VAL A 101 -1.88 -6.16 0.12
CA VAL A 101 -0.51 -6.22 -0.37
C VAL A 101 0.17 -4.93 0.02
N SER A 102 1.17 -5.00 0.89
CA SER A 102 1.82 -3.81 1.44
C SER A 102 3.31 -3.81 1.13
N LEU A 103 3.85 -2.65 0.76
CA LEU A 103 5.28 -2.35 0.90
C LEU A 103 5.47 -1.50 2.15
N ASP A 104 6.05 -2.09 3.18
CA ASP A 104 6.36 -1.43 4.44
C ASP A 104 7.80 -0.92 4.42
N LEU A 105 7.99 0.37 4.71
CA LEU A 105 9.29 1.03 4.82
C LEU A 105 9.47 1.49 6.27
N VAL A 106 10.52 1.02 6.94
CA VAL A 106 10.82 1.37 8.33
C VAL A 106 12.10 2.19 8.39
N PHE A 107 12.08 3.32 9.07
CA PHE A 107 13.14 4.32 9.09
C PHE A 107 13.86 4.36 10.43
N PRO A 108 15.10 4.86 10.49
CA PRO A 108 15.74 5.08 11.77
C PRO A 108 15.01 6.17 12.54
N ASP A 109 15.06 6.08 13.86
CA ASP A 109 14.61 7.21 14.68
C ASP A 109 15.56 8.40 14.45
N ALA A 110 14.99 9.54 14.06
CA ALA A 110 15.72 10.73 13.71
C ALA A 110 14.96 11.95 14.22
N PRO A 111 15.66 13.02 14.68
CA PRO A 111 15.00 14.22 15.18
C PRO A 111 14.02 14.85 14.19
N VAL A 112 14.29 14.75 12.88
CA VAL A 112 13.41 15.26 11.82
C VAL A 112 12.08 14.48 11.70
N LEU A 113 12.04 13.26 12.23
CA LEU A 113 10.88 12.35 12.26
C LEU A 113 10.21 12.29 13.65
N ALA A 114 10.62 13.15 14.58
CA ALA A 114 10.15 13.11 15.96
C ALA A 114 8.65 13.45 16.09
N ASP A 115 8.09 14.23 15.17
CA ASP A 115 6.70 14.67 15.20
C ASP A 115 5.78 13.83 14.28
N LEU A 116 6.25 12.69 13.75
CA LEU A 116 5.49 11.87 12.80
C LEU A 116 4.14 11.39 13.37
N ASP A 117 4.12 11.04 14.66
CA ASP A 117 2.94 10.60 15.41
C ASP A 117 2.02 11.76 15.83
N ARG A 118 2.51 13.01 15.76
CA ARG A 118 1.77 14.23 16.11
C ARG A 118 1.06 14.88 14.95
N LEU A 119 1.23 14.36 13.73
CA LEU A 119 0.45 14.79 12.58
C LEU A 119 -1.04 14.51 12.86
N ASN A 120 -1.93 15.41 12.41
CA ASN A 120 -3.37 15.23 12.60
C ASN A 120 -3.96 14.10 11.73
N VAL A 121 -3.15 13.54 10.82
CA VAL A 121 -3.52 12.51 9.85
C VAL A 121 -2.37 11.50 9.79
N GLN A 122 -2.71 10.21 9.69
CA GLN A 122 -1.76 9.08 9.64
C GLN A 122 -1.90 8.25 8.36
N ASN A 123 -2.79 8.65 7.45
CA ASN A 123 -3.01 7.99 6.18
C ASN A 123 -3.83 8.87 5.22
N THR A 124 -3.81 8.53 3.93
CA THR A 124 -4.57 9.23 2.88
C THR A 124 -6.07 8.90 2.86
N GLY A 125 -6.53 7.96 3.69
CA GLY A 125 -7.79 7.24 3.47
C GLY A 125 -7.69 6.24 2.31
N PHE A 126 -8.59 5.25 2.29
CA PHE A 126 -8.71 4.33 1.17
C PHE A 126 -9.37 5.02 -0.03
N ASP A 127 -8.78 4.83 -1.21
CA ASP A 127 -9.39 5.17 -2.48
C ASP A 127 -9.64 3.90 -3.30
N PHE A 128 -10.89 3.71 -3.73
CA PHE A 128 -11.36 2.59 -4.55
C PHE A 128 -11.75 3.03 -5.97
N SER A 129 -11.36 4.26 -6.37
CA SER A 129 -11.66 4.78 -7.72
C SER A 129 -11.14 3.79 -8.77
N PRO A 130 -11.90 3.45 -9.81
CA PRO A 130 -11.47 2.45 -10.80
C PRO A 130 -10.21 2.89 -11.56
N PRO A 131 -9.43 1.95 -12.14
CA PRO A 131 -8.29 2.30 -12.99
C PRO A 131 -8.66 3.30 -14.08
N GLY A 132 -7.90 4.41 -14.16
CA GLY A 132 -8.17 5.50 -15.08
C GLY A 132 -7.94 6.87 -14.42
N PRO A 133 -8.52 7.95 -14.99
CA PRO A 133 -8.24 9.32 -14.56
C PRO A 133 -8.56 9.62 -13.10
N GLU A 134 -9.59 8.97 -12.54
CA GLU A 134 -9.97 9.16 -11.13
C GLU A 134 -8.94 8.56 -10.18
N ARG A 135 -8.50 7.31 -10.43
CA ARG A 135 -7.40 6.70 -9.69
C ARG A 135 -6.09 7.45 -9.86
N ASP A 136 -5.78 7.94 -11.06
CA ASP A 136 -4.57 8.75 -11.30
C ASP A 136 -4.61 10.05 -10.48
N ARG A 137 -5.78 10.68 -10.35
CA ARG A 137 -5.98 11.85 -9.49
C ARG A 137 -5.78 11.50 -8.02
N ALA A 138 -6.38 10.41 -7.53
CA ALA A 138 -6.22 9.96 -6.15
C ALA A 138 -4.75 9.64 -5.80
N ILE A 139 -4.02 9.00 -6.72
CA ILE A 139 -2.57 8.77 -6.59
C ILE A 139 -1.82 10.09 -6.49
N GLY A 140 -2.20 11.09 -7.29
CA GLY A 140 -1.62 12.44 -7.23
C GLY A 140 -1.90 13.15 -5.90
N GLU A 141 -3.11 13.02 -5.38
CA GLU A 141 -3.52 13.57 -4.07
C GLU A 141 -2.76 12.92 -2.92
N ALA A 142 -2.62 11.59 -2.93
CA ALA A 142 -1.81 10.85 -1.96
C ALA A 142 -0.34 11.31 -1.96
N ALA A 143 0.26 11.47 -3.15
CA ALA A 143 1.61 11.99 -3.28
C ALA A 143 1.72 13.44 -2.78
N TRP A 144 0.74 14.28 -3.10
CA TRP A 144 0.69 15.66 -2.64
C TRP A 144 0.62 15.76 -1.12
N GLU A 145 -0.21 14.92 -0.47
CA GLU A 145 -0.37 14.92 0.98
C GLU A 145 0.92 14.54 1.71
N VAL A 146 1.62 13.51 1.22
CA VAL A 146 2.95 13.14 1.73
C VAL A 146 3.97 14.26 1.53
N GLN A 147 3.88 15.00 0.44
CA GLN A 147 4.74 16.16 0.20
C GLN A 147 4.25 17.44 0.90
N HIS A 148 3.09 17.45 1.56
CA HIS A 148 2.55 18.65 2.21
C HIS A 148 3.19 18.91 3.58
N TYR A 149 3.49 17.85 4.33
CA TYR A 149 4.03 17.95 5.68
C TYR A 149 5.57 17.84 5.68
N PRO A 150 6.32 18.76 6.32
CA PRO A 150 7.79 18.71 6.36
C PRO A 150 8.36 17.38 6.90
N THR A 151 7.70 16.79 7.89
CA THR A 151 8.10 15.50 8.47
C THR A 151 7.96 14.36 7.46
N LEU A 152 6.91 14.38 6.63
CA LEU A 152 6.69 13.39 5.58
C LEU A 152 7.61 13.60 4.39
N GLN A 153 7.91 14.84 4.02
CA GLN A 153 8.97 15.16 3.05
C GLN A 153 10.33 14.62 3.52
N ALA A 154 10.67 14.82 4.79
CA ALA A 154 11.91 14.30 5.36
C ALA A 154 11.95 12.77 5.34
N LEU A 155 10.83 12.12 5.65
CA LEU A 155 10.68 10.68 5.56
C LEU A 155 10.85 10.19 4.12
N TRP A 156 10.23 10.87 3.15
CA TRP A 156 10.35 10.58 1.71
C TRP A 156 11.78 10.72 1.19
N ALA A 157 12.55 11.67 1.73
CA ALA A 157 13.94 11.90 1.37
C ALA A 157 14.94 10.99 2.12
N SER A 158 14.47 10.23 3.12
CA SER A 158 15.30 9.37 3.95
C SER A 158 15.47 7.97 3.36
N THR A 159 16.53 7.29 3.79
CA THR A 159 16.76 5.88 3.48
C THR A 159 16.13 5.02 4.58
N PRO A 160 15.18 4.13 4.25
CA PRO A 160 14.69 3.11 5.18
C PRO A 160 15.82 2.24 5.75
N LEU A 161 15.69 1.82 7.01
CA LEU A 161 16.54 0.77 7.61
C LEU A 161 16.24 -0.61 7.04
N ARG A 162 14.96 -0.88 6.82
CA ARG A 162 14.46 -2.15 6.30
C ARG A 162 13.15 -1.91 5.55
N SER A 163 12.87 -2.79 4.61
CA SER A 163 11.60 -2.84 3.93
C SER A 163 11.08 -4.27 3.80
N ALA A 164 9.78 -4.42 3.62
CA ALA A 164 9.17 -5.73 3.38
C ALA A 164 7.97 -5.59 2.46
N VAL A 165 7.81 -6.57 1.56
CA VAL A 165 6.55 -6.77 0.84
C VAL A 165 5.78 -7.88 1.55
N THR A 166 4.53 -7.61 1.91
CA THR A 166 3.69 -8.53 2.68
C THR A 166 2.35 -8.77 2.00
N LEU A 167 1.74 -9.93 2.30
CA LEU A 167 0.35 -10.24 1.99
C LEU A 167 -0.32 -10.69 3.27
N CYS A 168 -1.26 -9.88 3.76
CA CYS A 168 -1.96 -10.15 5.00
C CYS A 168 -3.47 -10.05 4.77
N ARG A 169 -4.23 -10.86 5.48
CA ARG A 169 -5.67 -10.65 5.60
C ARG A 169 -5.89 -9.39 6.44
N ALA A 170 -6.77 -8.50 5.98
CA ALA A 170 -7.22 -7.38 6.78
C ALA A 170 -8.22 -7.88 7.82
N ASP A 171 -8.02 -7.47 9.07
CA ASP A 171 -8.90 -7.82 10.20
C ASP A 171 -10.26 -7.11 10.13
#